data_AF-A0A2K9NS14-F1
#
_entry.id   AF-A0A2K9NS14-F1
#
_cell.length_a   1.000
_cell.length_b   1.000
_cell.length_c   1.000
_cell.angle_alpha   90.00
_cell.angle_beta   90.00
_cell.angle_gamma   90.00
#
_symmetry.space_group_name_H-M   'P 1'
#
loop_
_entity.id
_entity.type
_entity.pdbx_description
1 polymer ?
#
loop_
_entity_poly.entity_id
_entity_poly.type
_entity_poly.pdbx_seq_one_letter_code
_entity_poly.pdbx_strand_id
1 'polypeptide(L)'
;MLNEAQIFWSNLEKIKDSLLLTDQEFAETLGLSYEDYLKHRKGAFFLPLNCVFEFSERMNFHFEDLLKQEFKIKIESSTGQTMLPERYTYATYSELQPVKNIISYLEMVRGFRAKVNLIRKFNLTDEIFNGSEQKVNVNLISDIVGYLNNTYKFSDKEYKAMGQQTPHVVSGDFLKNKLTTPKTIEDVVSTFFEECTHLFDKNYHYKIDSIIGNHVIIDAIPRKHVLEEMKINSTEFGNREVCLTRMGVISSMTYYKYGLNSPITQIASLQNGDNTNRYLMDMTPFKSLGRASRSKLSDSKTIYQ
;
A
#
# COMPACT_ATOMS: atom_id res chain seq x y z
N MET A 1 -35.47 -8.87 13.04
CA MET A 1 -34.58 -7.93 13.76
C MET A 1 -33.67 -8.75 14.65
N LEU A 2 -32.36 -8.50 14.61
CA LEU A 2 -31.43 -9.14 15.54
C LEU A 2 -31.60 -8.52 16.93
N ASN A 3 -31.49 -9.32 17.99
CA ASN A 3 -31.43 -8.79 19.35
C ASN A 3 -30.03 -8.22 19.65
N GLU A 4 -29.88 -7.45 20.74
CA GLU A 4 -28.62 -6.77 21.07
C GLU A 4 -27.44 -7.75 21.23
N ALA A 5 -27.68 -8.92 21.83
CA ALA A 5 -26.64 -9.95 21.97
C ALA A 5 -26.20 -10.50 20.60
N GLN A 6 -27.12 -10.68 19.66
CA GLN A 6 -26.80 -11.09 18.29
C GLN A 6 -26.02 -10.00 17.55
N ILE A 7 -26.35 -8.72 17.73
CA ILE A 7 -25.60 -7.60 17.15
C ILE A 7 -24.18 -7.57 17.72
N PHE A 8 -24.05 -7.67 19.05
CA PHE A 8 -22.78 -7.72 19.75
C PHE A 8 -21.87 -8.83 19.24
N TRP A 9 -22.37 -10.06 19.17
CA TRP A 9 -21.59 -11.19 18.67
C TRP A 9 -21.29 -11.07 17.18
N SER A 10 -22.23 -10.57 16.37
CA SER A 10 -21.96 -10.30 14.96
C SER A 10 -20.81 -9.32 14.77
N ASN A 11 -20.74 -8.27 15.59
CA ASN A 11 -19.66 -7.29 15.53
C ASN A 11 -18.33 -7.85 16.05
N LEU A 12 -18.34 -8.66 17.12
CA LEU A 12 -17.13 -9.36 17.57
C LEU A 12 -16.58 -10.32 16.51
N GLU A 13 -17.44 -11.07 15.81
CA GLU A 13 -17.01 -11.95 14.71
C GLU A 13 -16.42 -11.13 13.55
N LYS A 14 -17.02 -9.99 13.17
CA LYS A 14 -16.41 -9.09 12.17
C LYS A 14 -15.02 -8.62 12.58
N ILE A 15 -14.82 -8.31 13.86
CA ILE A 15 -13.51 -7.92 14.38
C ILE A 15 -12.53 -9.09 14.29
N LYS A 16 -12.94 -10.28 14.76
CA LYS A 16 -12.14 -11.51 14.68
C LYS A 16 -11.69 -11.81 13.26
N ASP A 17 -12.64 -11.79 12.32
CA ASP A 17 -12.40 -12.08 10.92
C ASP A 17 -11.48 -11.03 10.29
N SER A 18 -11.67 -9.75 10.63
CA SER A 18 -10.78 -8.67 10.17
C SER A 18 -9.36 -8.84 10.71
N LEU A 19 -9.23 -9.30 11.95
CA LEU A 19 -7.94 -9.58 12.58
C LEU A 19 -7.32 -10.90 12.14
N LEU A 20 -8.03 -11.72 11.34
CA LEU A 20 -7.64 -13.06 10.90
C LEU A 20 -7.29 -13.99 12.07
N LEU A 21 -8.04 -13.88 13.17
CA LEU A 21 -7.78 -14.66 14.38
C LEU A 21 -8.59 -15.96 14.37
N THR A 22 -7.96 -17.04 14.81
CA THR A 22 -8.67 -18.25 15.22
C THR A 22 -9.53 -17.97 16.46
N ASP A 23 -10.52 -18.81 16.72
CA ASP A 23 -11.37 -18.67 17.91
C ASP A 23 -10.55 -18.69 19.21
N GLN A 24 -9.44 -19.44 19.24
CA GLN A 24 -8.54 -19.49 20.39
C GLN A 24 -7.77 -18.17 20.57
N GLU A 25 -7.13 -17.66 19.52
CA GLU A 25 -6.40 -16.38 19.58
C GLU A 25 -7.35 -15.21 19.91
N PHE A 26 -8.61 -15.30 19.47
CA PHE A 26 -9.60 -14.29 19.79
C PHE A 26 -10.06 -14.37 21.24
N ALA A 27 -10.23 -15.58 21.80
CA ALA A 27 -10.49 -15.76 23.23
C ALA A 27 -9.37 -15.15 24.08
N GLU A 28 -8.11 -15.40 23.73
CA GLU A 28 -6.95 -14.81 24.39
C GLU A 28 -6.95 -13.27 24.25
N THR A 29 -7.29 -12.77 23.06
CA THR A 29 -7.44 -11.33 22.81
C THR A 29 -8.54 -10.72 23.67
N LEU A 30 -9.63 -11.44 23.96
CA LEU A 30 -10.70 -10.99 24.86
C LEU A 30 -10.34 -11.14 26.35
N GLY A 31 -9.20 -11.75 26.68
CA GLY A 31 -8.82 -12.03 28.08
C GLY A 31 -9.57 -13.23 28.69
N LEU A 32 -10.07 -14.14 27.85
CA LEU A 32 -10.86 -15.30 28.25
C LEU A 32 -10.12 -16.61 28.01
N SER A 33 -10.47 -17.64 28.78
CA SER A 33 -10.13 -19.01 28.39
C SER A 33 -10.89 -19.41 27.13
N TYR A 34 -10.32 -20.33 26.33
CA TYR A 34 -10.99 -20.80 25.12
C TYR A 34 -12.35 -21.46 25.41
N GLU A 35 -12.45 -22.22 26.50
CA GLU A 35 -13.70 -22.84 26.92
C GLU A 35 -14.77 -21.81 27.28
N ASP A 36 -14.40 -20.75 28.00
CA ASP A 36 -15.35 -19.71 28.40
C ASP A 36 -15.82 -18.90 27.20
N TYR A 37 -14.92 -18.58 26.27
CA TYR A 37 -15.28 -17.97 24.99
C TYR A 37 -16.35 -18.80 24.25
N LEU A 38 -16.14 -20.12 24.11
CA LEU A 38 -17.11 -20.99 23.43
C LEU A 38 -18.46 -21.06 24.16
N LYS A 39 -18.45 -21.08 25.51
CA LYS A 39 -19.69 -21.04 26.31
C LYS A 39 -20.48 -19.76 26.05
N HIS A 40 -19.82 -18.61 26.12
CA HIS A 40 -20.46 -17.32 25.89
C HIS A 40 -20.99 -17.18 24.46
N ARG A 41 -20.19 -17.58 23.46
CA ARG A 41 -20.58 -17.56 22.04
C ARG A 41 -21.78 -18.46 21.76
N LYS A 42 -21.76 -19.71 22.23
CA LYS A 42 -22.84 -20.68 22.01
C LYS A 42 -24.13 -20.28 22.72
N GLY A 43 -24.02 -19.71 23.92
CA GLY A 43 -25.15 -19.23 24.69
C GLY A 43 -25.69 -17.87 24.23
N ALA A 44 -24.99 -17.19 23.30
CA ALA A 44 -25.24 -15.81 22.93
C ALA A 44 -25.34 -14.88 24.16
N PHE A 45 -24.52 -15.16 25.19
CA PHE A 45 -24.44 -14.32 26.38
C PHE A 45 -23.46 -13.18 26.12
N PHE A 46 -23.70 -12.01 26.72
CA PHE A 46 -22.68 -10.96 26.75
C PHE A 46 -21.43 -11.47 27.47
N LEU A 47 -20.27 -10.98 27.02
CA LEU A 47 -19.02 -11.20 27.73
C LEU A 47 -19.02 -10.40 29.04
N PRO A 48 -18.21 -10.80 30.04
CA PRO A 48 -18.01 -9.99 31.25
C PRO A 48 -17.59 -8.56 30.87
N LEU A 49 -18.20 -7.55 31.50
CA LEU A 49 -17.99 -6.14 31.12
C LEU A 49 -16.53 -5.72 31.15
N ASN A 50 -15.75 -6.21 32.12
CA ASN A 50 -14.31 -5.94 32.20
C ASN A 50 -13.56 -6.45 30.97
N CYS A 51 -13.90 -7.64 30.46
CA CYS A 51 -13.28 -8.19 29.25
C CYS A 51 -13.60 -7.32 28.03
N VAL A 52 -14.85 -6.85 27.95
CA VAL A 52 -15.29 -5.98 26.85
C VAL A 52 -14.61 -4.62 26.93
N PHE A 53 -14.50 -4.01 28.12
CA PHE A 53 -13.80 -2.74 28.31
C PHE A 53 -12.31 -2.84 27.98
N GLU A 54 -11.61 -3.85 28.51
CA GLU A 54 -10.19 -4.05 28.20
C GLU A 54 -9.96 -4.34 26.72
N PHE A 55 -10.87 -5.08 26.09
CA PHE A 55 -10.83 -5.31 24.65
C PHE A 55 -11.10 -4.02 23.87
N SER A 56 -12.12 -3.26 24.23
CA SER A 56 -12.49 -2.02 23.57
C SER A 56 -11.40 -0.95 23.71
N GLU A 57 -10.74 -0.85 24.87
CA GLU A 57 -9.56 0.01 25.07
C GLU A 57 -8.38 -0.44 24.19
N ARG A 58 -8.05 -1.74 24.17
CA ARG A 58 -6.96 -2.25 23.32
C ARG A 58 -7.24 -1.99 21.84
N MET A 59 -8.50 -2.12 21.44
CA MET A 59 -8.95 -1.91 20.06
C MET A 59 -9.30 -0.45 19.74
N ASN A 60 -9.30 0.43 20.75
CA ASN A 60 -9.62 1.87 20.69
C ASN A 60 -10.97 2.18 20.04
N PHE A 61 -12.04 1.55 20.55
CA PHE A 61 -13.42 1.91 20.24
C PHE A 61 -14.24 1.97 21.53
N HIS A 62 -15.42 2.61 21.49
CA HIS A 62 -16.32 2.63 22.64
C HIS A 62 -17.15 1.35 22.70
N PHE A 63 -17.34 0.78 23.89
CA PHE A 63 -18.15 -0.44 24.07
C PHE A 63 -19.52 -0.35 23.37
N GLU A 64 -20.17 0.82 23.45
CA GLU A 64 -21.46 1.11 22.84
C GLU A 64 -21.46 0.93 21.32
N ASP A 65 -20.29 1.03 20.66
CA ASP A 65 -20.15 0.79 19.23
C ASP A 65 -20.43 -0.68 18.88
N LEU A 66 -20.11 -1.63 19.77
CA LEU A 66 -20.40 -3.06 19.55
C LEU A 66 -21.90 -3.37 19.52
N LEU A 67 -22.73 -2.49 20.06
CA LEU A 67 -24.19 -2.64 20.08
C LEU A 67 -24.87 -2.00 18.86
N LYS A 68 -24.12 -1.28 18.01
CA LYS A 68 -24.66 -0.65 16.79
C LYS A 68 -24.82 -1.69 15.68
N GLN A 69 -25.94 -1.62 14.95
CA GLN A 69 -26.15 -2.49 13.77
C GLN A 69 -25.07 -2.28 12.70
N GLU A 70 -24.60 -1.03 12.55
CA GLU A 70 -23.49 -0.66 11.68
C GLU A 70 -22.25 -0.34 12.51
N PHE A 71 -21.50 -1.38 12.87
CA PHE A 71 -20.19 -1.23 13.49
C PHE A 71 -19.10 -1.10 12.41
N LYS A 72 -18.30 -0.05 12.51
CA LYS A 72 -17.05 0.14 11.78
C LYS A 72 -15.97 0.42 12.81
N ILE A 73 -14.88 -0.33 12.76
CA ILE A 73 -13.71 -0.06 13.61
C ILE A 73 -13.12 1.26 13.12
N LYS A 74 -13.25 2.33 13.91
CA LYS A 74 -12.56 3.59 13.68
C LYS A 74 -11.18 3.50 14.32
N ILE A 75 -10.14 3.80 13.57
CA ILE A 75 -8.79 3.88 14.11
C ILE A 75 -8.52 5.33 14.49
N GLU A 76 -8.84 5.68 15.73
CA GLU A 76 -8.52 7.01 16.26
C GLU A 76 -7.03 7.08 16.64
N SER A 77 -6.40 8.25 16.40
CA SER A 77 -5.01 8.47 16.83
C SER A 77 -4.94 8.52 18.35
N SER A 78 -3.81 8.08 18.91
CA SER A 78 -3.59 8.11 20.37
C SER A 78 -3.66 9.51 20.97
N THR A 79 -3.58 10.56 20.14
CA THR A 79 -3.62 11.97 20.53
C THR A 79 -4.93 12.66 20.19
N GLY A 80 -5.88 12.00 19.53
CA GLY A 80 -7.11 12.61 19.00
C GLY A 80 -6.87 13.67 17.91
N GLN A 81 -5.63 13.80 17.42
CA GLN A 81 -5.27 14.73 16.36
C GLN A 81 -5.66 14.15 15.01
N THR A 82 -6.37 14.96 14.21
CA THR A 82 -6.77 14.64 12.83
C THR A 82 -5.76 15.12 11.79
N MET A 83 -4.71 15.83 12.23
CA MET A 83 -3.66 16.36 11.37
C MET A 83 -2.42 15.47 11.40
N LEU A 84 -1.66 15.47 10.30
CA LEU A 84 -0.34 14.83 10.26
C LEU A 84 0.60 15.45 11.30
N PRO A 85 1.45 14.64 11.96
CA PRO A 85 2.51 15.16 12.82
C PRO A 85 3.40 16.19 12.12
N GLU A 86 3.84 17.23 12.82
CA GLU A 86 4.58 18.39 12.28
C GLU A 86 5.80 18.01 11.43
N ARG A 87 6.53 16.94 11.81
CA ARG A 87 7.66 16.42 11.03
C ARG A 87 7.31 15.93 9.61
N TYR A 88 6.02 15.79 9.30
CA TYR A 88 5.52 15.32 8.01
C TYR A 88 4.79 16.41 7.21
N THR A 89 4.68 17.64 7.73
CA THR A 89 3.85 18.71 7.14
C THR A 89 4.62 19.70 6.25
N TYR A 90 5.95 19.62 6.19
CA TYR A 90 6.82 20.43 5.31
C TYR A 90 7.33 19.60 4.12
N ALA A 91 7.72 20.23 3.01
CA ALA A 91 8.17 19.54 1.78
C ALA A 91 7.21 18.44 1.29
N THR A 92 5.91 18.75 1.33
CA THR A 92 4.81 17.80 1.04
C THR A 92 4.55 17.68 -0.47
N TYR A 93 5.50 17.06 -1.18
CA TYR A 93 5.39 16.86 -2.64
C TYR A 93 4.88 15.47 -3.03
N SER A 94 4.89 14.48 -2.14
CA SER A 94 4.29 13.18 -2.44
C SER A 94 2.80 13.19 -2.14
N GLU A 95 2.02 12.54 -3.00
CA GLU A 95 0.64 12.20 -2.66
C GLU A 95 0.64 11.17 -1.52
N LEU A 96 -0.44 11.08 -0.74
CA LEU A 96 -0.59 10.06 0.32
C LEU A 96 -0.74 8.63 -0.23
N GLN A 97 -0.92 8.47 -1.54
CA GLN A 97 -1.19 7.18 -2.17
C GLN A 97 -0.15 6.07 -1.86
N PRO A 98 1.17 6.32 -1.85
CA PRO A 98 2.15 5.32 -1.44
C PRO A 98 1.92 4.83 0.00
N VAL A 99 1.52 5.71 0.92
CA VAL A 99 1.21 5.32 2.31
C VAL A 99 -0.04 4.43 2.36
N LYS A 100 -1.09 4.75 1.59
CA LYS A 100 -2.28 3.90 1.44
C LYS A 100 -1.91 2.51 0.93
N ASN A 101 -1.03 2.43 -0.07
CA ASN A 101 -0.54 1.16 -0.62
C ASN A 101 0.22 0.34 0.44
N ILE A 102 1.10 0.99 1.21
CA ILE A 102 1.86 0.33 2.30
C ILE A 102 0.91 -0.25 3.35
N ILE A 103 -0.08 0.53 3.81
CA ILE A 103 -1.04 0.11 4.84
C ILE A 103 -1.92 -1.03 4.33
N SER A 104 -2.44 -0.93 3.10
CA SER A 104 -3.27 -1.97 2.50
C SER A 104 -2.49 -3.28 2.33
N TYR A 105 -1.23 -3.21 1.88
CA TYR A 105 -0.38 -4.41 1.80
C TYR A 105 -0.10 -5.01 3.18
N LEU A 106 0.19 -4.18 4.19
CA LEU A 106 0.42 -4.66 5.55
C LEU A 106 -0.80 -5.39 6.11
N GLU A 107 -2.00 -4.84 5.93
CA GLU A 107 -3.25 -5.48 6.31
C GLU A 107 -3.43 -6.83 5.61
N MET A 108 -3.16 -6.89 4.31
CA MET A 108 -3.26 -8.13 3.54
C MET A 108 -2.31 -9.23 4.05
N VAL A 109 -1.07 -8.89 4.42
CA VAL A 109 -0.02 -9.88 4.74
C VAL A 109 0.21 -10.12 6.23
N ARG A 110 -0.26 -9.22 7.10
CA ARG A 110 -0.07 -9.28 8.57
C ARG A 110 -1.37 -9.02 9.35
N GLY A 111 -2.50 -8.85 8.66
CA GLY A 111 -3.81 -8.67 9.26
C GLY A 111 -4.08 -7.26 9.78
N PHE A 112 -5.34 -7.03 10.16
CA PHE A 112 -5.82 -5.73 10.60
C PHE A 112 -5.09 -5.20 11.85
N ARG A 113 -4.64 -6.08 12.76
CA ARG A 113 -3.90 -5.68 13.96
C ARG A 113 -2.61 -4.93 13.60
N ALA A 114 -1.88 -5.40 12.60
CA ALA A 114 -0.65 -4.78 12.17
C ALA A 114 -0.92 -3.38 11.56
N LYS A 115 -1.99 -3.26 10.77
CA LYS A 115 -2.48 -1.98 10.26
C LYS A 115 -2.81 -0.99 11.38
N VAL A 116 -3.60 -1.39 12.37
CA VAL A 116 -3.94 -0.55 13.54
C VAL A 116 -2.68 -0.10 14.27
N ASN A 117 -1.76 -1.03 14.55
CA ASN A 117 -0.51 -0.72 15.23
C ASN A 117 0.35 0.28 14.43
N LEU A 118 0.41 0.13 13.11
CA LEU A 118 1.14 1.07 12.25
C LEU A 118 0.51 2.46 12.27
N ILE A 119 -0.81 2.55 12.07
CA ILE A 119 -1.55 3.82 12.08
C ILE A 119 -1.33 4.55 13.40
N ARG A 120 -1.45 3.83 14.53
CA ARG A 120 -1.18 4.39 15.87
C ARG A 120 0.28 4.81 16.04
N LYS A 121 1.24 3.99 15.61
CA LYS A 121 2.68 4.27 15.74
C LYS A 121 3.06 5.60 15.09
N PHE A 122 2.42 5.93 13.98
CA PHE A 122 2.68 7.14 13.21
C PHE A 122 1.68 8.27 13.48
N ASN A 123 0.79 8.11 14.47
CA ASN A 123 -0.29 9.04 14.79
C ASN A 123 -1.09 9.46 13.54
N LEU A 124 -1.38 8.48 12.68
CA LEU A 124 -2.26 8.67 11.52
C LEU A 124 -3.71 8.41 11.96
N THR A 125 -4.68 8.93 11.20
CA THR A 125 -6.10 8.67 11.41
C THR A 125 -6.77 8.21 10.12
N ASP A 126 -7.96 7.61 10.22
CA ASP A 126 -8.72 7.22 9.04
C ASP A 126 -9.11 8.42 8.17
N GLU A 127 -9.34 9.60 8.76
CA GLU A 127 -9.65 10.84 8.03
C GLU A 127 -8.55 11.26 7.07
N ILE A 128 -7.27 11.06 7.47
CA ILE A 128 -6.10 11.35 6.63
C ILE A 128 -6.19 10.57 5.31
N PHE A 129 -6.66 9.32 5.35
CA PHE A 129 -6.77 8.47 4.16
C PHE A 129 -8.02 8.75 3.31
N ASN A 130 -9.03 9.43 3.85
CA ASN A 130 -10.25 9.74 3.11
C ASN A 130 -10.11 11.01 2.25
N GLY A 131 -9.09 11.85 2.49
CA GLY A 131 -8.79 13.00 1.64
C GLY A 131 -8.20 12.59 0.29
N SER A 132 -8.70 13.18 -0.81
CA SER A 132 -8.21 12.95 -2.17
C SER A 132 -6.94 13.72 -2.53
N GLU A 133 -6.53 14.70 -1.73
CA GLU A 133 -5.42 15.62 -2.04
C GLU A 133 -4.40 15.78 -0.90
N GLN A 134 -4.41 14.87 0.09
CA GLN A 134 -3.44 14.95 1.16
C GLN A 134 -2.04 14.61 0.62
N LYS A 135 -1.12 15.53 0.89
CA LYS A 135 0.29 15.36 0.54
C LYS A 135 1.12 15.13 1.79
N VAL A 136 2.17 14.35 1.61
CA VAL A 136 3.11 13.96 2.64
C VAL A 136 4.53 14.18 2.15
N ASN A 137 5.45 14.36 3.08
CA ASN A 137 6.86 14.35 2.74
C ASN A 137 7.42 12.93 2.68
N VAL A 138 8.61 12.78 2.08
CA VAL A 138 9.24 11.46 1.91
C VAL A 138 9.63 10.81 3.24
N ASN A 139 9.77 11.59 4.32
CA ASN A 139 10.11 11.06 5.64
C ASN A 139 9.02 10.14 6.17
N LEU A 140 7.73 10.48 6.01
CA LEU A 140 6.66 9.58 6.46
C LEU A 140 6.77 8.20 5.81
N ILE A 141 6.97 8.15 4.50
CA ILE A 141 7.13 6.91 3.75
C ILE A 141 8.36 6.16 4.26
N SER A 142 9.49 6.86 4.40
CA SER A 142 10.78 6.30 4.85
C SER A 142 10.70 5.72 6.26
N ASP A 143 10.09 6.44 7.18
CA ASP A 143 9.94 6.02 8.57
C ASP A 143 9.00 4.82 8.68
N ILE A 144 7.89 4.82 7.93
CA ILE A 144 6.95 3.69 7.88
C ILE A 144 7.69 2.44 7.41
N VAL A 145 8.37 2.48 6.26
CA VAL A 145 9.04 1.27 5.73
C VAL A 145 10.21 0.85 6.63
N GLY A 146 10.90 1.79 7.28
CA GLY A 146 11.93 1.50 8.28
C GLY A 146 11.35 0.82 9.53
N TYR A 147 10.18 1.25 9.99
CA TYR A 147 9.45 0.59 11.06
C TYR A 147 9.02 -0.83 10.66
N LEU A 148 8.56 -1.04 9.43
CA LEU A 148 8.21 -2.38 8.93
C LEU A 148 9.43 -3.32 8.93
N ASN A 149 10.61 -2.80 8.57
CA ASN A 149 11.86 -3.57 8.61
C ASN A 149 12.18 -3.97 10.05
N ASN A 150 12.15 -3.00 10.96
CA ASN A 150 12.58 -3.20 12.33
C ASN A 150 11.62 -4.10 13.12
N THR A 151 10.32 -3.92 12.93
CA THR A 151 9.27 -4.57 13.73
C THR A 151 8.78 -5.88 13.12
N TYR A 152 8.52 -5.90 11.81
CA TYR A 152 7.91 -7.04 11.14
C TYR A 152 8.88 -7.84 10.26
N LYS A 153 10.17 -7.42 10.21
CA LYS A 153 11.25 -8.08 9.47
C LYS A 153 10.90 -8.32 8.00
N PHE A 154 10.31 -7.32 7.36
CA PHE A 154 9.96 -7.40 5.94
C PHE A 154 11.20 -7.66 5.10
N SER A 155 11.09 -8.65 4.22
CA SER A 155 12.11 -8.98 3.24
C SER A 155 12.07 -8.04 2.02
N ASP A 156 13.14 -8.04 1.23
CA ASP A 156 13.19 -7.29 -0.04
C ASP A 156 12.04 -7.64 -0.99
N LYS A 157 11.66 -8.92 -1.01
CA LYS A 157 10.55 -9.42 -1.81
C LYS A 157 9.23 -8.77 -1.37
N GLU A 158 9.03 -8.60 -0.07
CA GLU A 158 7.82 -7.98 0.48
C GLU A 158 7.75 -6.48 0.18
N TYR A 159 8.86 -5.75 0.24
CA TYR A 159 8.88 -4.34 -0.20
C TYR A 159 8.56 -4.19 -1.69
N LYS A 160 9.14 -5.03 -2.55
CA LYS A 160 8.78 -5.03 -3.97
C LYS A 160 7.31 -5.39 -4.18
N ALA A 161 6.81 -6.42 -3.49
CA ALA A 161 5.42 -6.85 -3.58
C ALA A 161 4.44 -5.76 -3.11
N MET A 162 4.82 -4.99 -2.09
CA MET A 162 4.07 -3.84 -1.59
C MET A 162 3.88 -2.76 -2.66
N GLY A 163 4.95 -2.40 -3.37
CA GLY A 163 4.84 -1.50 -4.53
C GLY A 163 4.03 -2.10 -5.67
N GLN A 164 4.17 -3.42 -5.90
CA GLN A 164 3.44 -4.14 -6.95
C GLN A 164 1.94 -4.24 -6.73
N GLN A 165 1.42 -3.97 -5.52
CA GLN A 165 -0.01 -3.89 -5.25
C GLN A 165 -0.68 -2.61 -5.76
N THR A 166 0.09 -1.65 -6.29
CA THR A 166 -0.44 -0.37 -6.78
C THR A 166 -1.66 -0.50 -7.70
N PRO A 167 -1.72 -1.46 -8.67
CA PRO A 167 -2.90 -1.61 -9.52
C PRO A 167 -4.19 -2.03 -8.79
N HIS A 168 -4.07 -2.64 -7.60
CA HIS A 168 -5.21 -3.10 -6.81
C HIS A 168 -5.71 -2.03 -5.84
N VAL A 169 -4.80 -1.18 -5.34
CA VAL A 169 -5.14 -0.11 -4.39
C VAL A 169 -5.53 1.18 -5.12
N VAL A 170 -4.92 1.46 -6.27
CA VAL A 170 -5.21 2.63 -7.10
C VAL A 170 -6.21 2.25 -8.18
N SER A 171 -7.48 2.16 -7.77
CA SER A 171 -8.60 1.75 -8.64
C SER A 171 -9.17 2.89 -9.51
N GLY A 172 -8.32 3.83 -9.92
CA GLY A 172 -8.73 4.97 -10.73
C GLY A 172 -8.79 4.64 -12.22
N ASP A 173 -9.88 5.03 -12.88
CA ASP A 173 -10.03 4.87 -14.33
C ASP A 173 -8.92 5.59 -15.10
N PHE A 174 -8.37 6.68 -14.59
CA PHE A 174 -7.33 7.45 -15.26
C PHE A 174 -6.08 6.61 -15.58
N LEU A 175 -5.45 6.02 -14.57
CA LEU A 175 -4.23 5.22 -14.74
C LEU A 175 -4.49 4.00 -15.61
N LYS A 176 -5.60 3.30 -15.34
CA LYS A 176 -6.00 2.13 -16.13
C LYS A 176 -6.18 2.49 -17.59
N ASN A 177 -6.91 3.56 -17.90
CA ASN A 177 -7.17 3.99 -19.28
C ASN A 177 -5.87 4.44 -19.97
N LYS A 178 -5.04 5.23 -19.27
CA LYS A 178 -3.75 5.70 -19.80
C LYS A 178 -2.77 4.57 -20.10
N LEU A 179 -2.71 3.54 -19.26
CA LEU A 179 -1.73 2.45 -19.41
C LEU A 179 -2.23 1.26 -20.24
N THR A 180 -3.54 1.16 -20.50
CA THR A 180 -4.11 0.14 -21.39
C THR A 180 -4.13 0.55 -22.87
N THR A 181 -4.28 1.85 -23.15
CA THR A 181 -4.32 2.45 -24.50
C THR A 181 -3.06 2.24 -25.36
N PRO A 182 -1.82 2.37 -24.83
CA PRO A 182 -0.61 2.34 -25.65
C PRO A 182 -0.45 1.00 -26.38
N LYS A 183 0.12 0.98 -27.59
CA LYS A 183 0.11 -0.24 -28.44
C LYS A 183 1.25 -1.20 -28.10
N THR A 184 2.40 -0.67 -27.71
CA THR A 184 3.62 -1.43 -27.40
C THR A 184 4.00 -1.29 -25.94
N ILE A 185 4.88 -2.17 -25.46
CA ILE A 185 5.41 -2.08 -24.10
C ILE A 185 6.27 -0.82 -23.91
N GLU A 186 7.01 -0.42 -24.94
CA GLU A 186 7.73 0.86 -24.97
C GLU A 186 6.80 2.04 -24.72
N ASP A 187 5.66 2.09 -25.42
CA ASP A 187 4.70 3.16 -25.25
C ASP A 187 4.11 3.17 -23.83
N VAL A 188 3.84 1.99 -23.24
CA VAL A 188 3.38 1.90 -21.83
C VAL A 188 4.42 2.49 -20.88
N VAL A 189 5.70 2.15 -21.07
CA VAL A 189 6.80 2.65 -20.24
C VAL A 189 6.90 4.18 -20.38
N SER A 190 6.94 4.70 -21.60
CA SER A 190 7.01 6.15 -21.85
C SER A 190 5.81 6.88 -21.25
N THR A 191 4.58 6.42 -21.51
CA THR A 191 3.36 7.02 -20.94
C THR A 191 3.38 7.01 -19.41
N PHE A 192 3.87 5.93 -18.77
CA PHE A 192 3.96 5.91 -17.32
C PHE A 192 4.92 6.98 -16.79
N PHE A 193 6.12 7.08 -17.36
CA PHE A 193 7.14 8.00 -16.86
C PHE A 193 6.84 9.46 -17.18
N GLU A 194 6.31 9.75 -18.37
CA GLU A 194 6.00 11.11 -18.83
C GLU A 194 4.69 11.63 -18.26
N GLU A 195 3.67 10.78 -18.12
CA GLU A 195 2.32 11.23 -17.78
C GLU A 195 1.80 10.74 -16.43
N CYS A 196 2.37 9.69 -15.82
CA CYS A 196 1.76 9.07 -14.64
C CYS A 196 2.58 9.20 -13.35
N THR A 197 3.90 9.37 -13.43
CA THR A 197 4.78 9.40 -12.24
C THR A 197 4.39 10.47 -11.21
N HIS A 198 3.91 11.62 -11.68
CA HIS A 198 3.48 12.71 -10.83
C HIS A 198 2.28 12.36 -9.93
N LEU A 199 1.52 11.31 -10.24
CA LEU A 199 0.41 10.83 -9.41
C LEU A 199 0.88 10.08 -8.17
N PHE A 200 2.12 9.62 -8.15
CA PHE A 200 2.67 8.80 -7.08
C PHE A 200 3.81 9.48 -6.34
N ASP A 201 4.68 10.17 -7.08
CA ASP A 201 5.93 10.67 -6.53
C ASP A 201 6.42 11.90 -7.29
N LYS A 202 6.17 13.11 -6.74
CA LYS A 202 6.72 14.36 -7.28
C LYS A 202 8.06 14.73 -6.66
N ASN A 203 8.55 13.98 -5.67
CA ASN A 203 9.85 14.23 -5.04
C ASN A 203 11.02 13.96 -5.99
N TYR A 204 10.79 13.14 -7.01
CA TYR A 204 11.78 12.75 -7.99
C TYR A 204 11.44 13.30 -9.38
N HIS A 205 12.49 13.53 -10.16
CA HIS A 205 12.43 13.60 -11.60
C HIS A 205 12.81 12.24 -12.15
N TYR A 206 11.83 11.57 -12.75
CA TYR A 206 12.05 10.29 -13.44
C TYR A 206 12.39 10.54 -14.90
N LYS A 207 13.39 9.82 -15.40
CA LYS A 207 13.82 9.91 -16.79
C LYS A 207 14.14 8.52 -17.33
N ILE A 208 13.65 8.22 -18.55
CA ILE A 208 14.15 7.09 -19.31
C ILE A 208 15.52 7.50 -19.88
N ASP A 209 16.58 6.89 -19.38
CA ASP A 209 17.95 7.15 -19.84
C ASP A 209 18.18 6.50 -21.21
N SER A 210 17.83 5.23 -21.33
CA SER A 210 17.98 4.48 -22.58
C SER A 210 17.03 3.28 -22.65
N ILE A 211 16.72 2.88 -23.90
CA ILE A 211 16.03 1.64 -24.22
C ILE A 211 16.98 0.83 -25.10
N ILE A 212 17.47 -0.31 -24.59
CA ILE A 212 18.47 -1.14 -25.26
C ILE A 212 17.91 -2.56 -25.39
N GLY A 213 17.54 -2.94 -26.61
CA GLY A 213 16.91 -4.23 -26.89
C GLY A 213 15.58 -4.36 -26.15
N ASN A 214 15.50 -5.31 -25.22
CA ASN A 214 14.33 -5.52 -24.37
C ASN A 214 14.45 -4.88 -22.98
N HIS A 215 15.44 -4.02 -22.76
CA HIS A 215 15.66 -3.41 -21.45
C HIS A 215 15.45 -1.91 -21.48
N VAL A 216 14.95 -1.37 -20.36
CA VAL A 216 14.85 0.08 -20.13
C VAL A 216 15.68 0.44 -18.91
N ILE A 217 16.50 1.47 -19.05
CA ILE A 217 17.23 2.09 -17.94
C ILE A 217 16.48 3.36 -17.53
N ILE A 218 16.14 3.43 -16.24
CA ILE A 218 15.34 4.51 -15.65
C ILE A 218 16.16 5.16 -14.54
N ASP A 219 16.32 6.47 -14.63
CA ASP A 219 16.89 7.29 -13.57
C ASP A 219 15.77 7.92 -12.72
N ALA A 220 15.94 7.87 -11.40
CA ALA A 220 15.11 8.58 -10.43
C ALA A 220 16.00 9.55 -9.64
N ILE A 221 15.91 10.83 -10.02
CA ILE A 221 16.78 11.90 -9.51
C ILE A 221 15.97 12.74 -8.52
N PRO A 222 16.37 12.88 -7.25
CA PRO A 222 15.70 13.77 -6.31
C PRO A 222 15.65 15.20 -6.83
N ARG A 223 14.52 15.87 -6.68
CA ARG A 223 14.41 17.27 -7.09
C ARG A 223 15.18 18.16 -6.13
N LYS A 224 16.02 19.03 -6.68
CA LYS A 224 16.89 19.94 -5.91
C LYS A 224 16.13 20.77 -4.86
N HIS A 225 15.01 21.39 -5.25
CA HIS A 225 14.22 22.20 -4.31
C HIS A 225 13.65 21.39 -3.14
N VAL A 226 13.37 20.10 -3.34
CA VAL A 226 12.90 19.21 -2.26
C VAL A 226 14.02 18.96 -1.27
N LEU A 227 15.24 18.68 -1.77
CA LEU A 227 16.43 18.52 -0.92
C LEU A 227 16.74 19.80 -0.13
N GLU A 228 16.66 20.96 -0.79
CA GLU A 228 16.88 22.28 -0.19
C GLU A 228 15.85 22.58 0.91
N GLU A 229 14.55 22.36 0.66
CA GLU A 229 13.49 22.57 1.66
C GLU A 229 13.63 21.61 2.85
N MET A 230 14.01 20.36 2.59
CA MET A 230 14.26 19.37 3.63
C MET A 230 15.60 19.56 4.36
N LYS A 231 16.50 20.40 3.85
CA LYS A 231 17.85 20.66 4.38
C LYS A 231 18.69 19.38 4.51
N ILE A 232 18.64 18.52 3.50
CA ILE A 232 19.39 17.25 3.44
C ILE A 232 20.12 17.08 2.12
N ASN A 233 21.13 16.22 2.10
CA ASN A 233 21.83 15.86 0.87
C ASN A 233 21.11 14.72 0.13
N SER A 234 21.50 14.46 -1.13
CA SER A 234 20.89 13.42 -1.95
C SER A 234 21.07 12.01 -1.36
N THR A 235 22.18 11.73 -0.69
CA THR A 235 22.48 10.44 -0.05
C THR A 235 21.58 10.14 1.16
N GLU A 236 21.03 11.18 1.77
CA GLU A 236 20.10 11.12 2.91
C GLU A 236 18.63 11.07 2.44
N PHE A 237 18.39 11.13 1.11
CA PHE A 237 17.05 11.23 0.57
C PHE A 237 16.35 9.88 0.47
N GLY A 238 15.51 9.61 1.47
CA GLY A 238 14.83 8.33 1.62
C GLY A 238 15.78 7.22 2.10
N ASN A 239 15.33 5.97 1.99
CA ASN A 239 16.12 4.81 2.39
C ASN A 239 16.02 3.68 1.35
N ARG A 240 16.75 2.61 1.63
CA ARG A 240 16.79 1.41 0.78
C ARG A 240 15.41 0.79 0.59
N GLU A 241 14.62 0.71 1.65
CA GLU A 241 13.29 0.12 1.64
C GLU A 241 12.33 0.93 0.77
N VAL A 242 12.44 2.27 0.78
CA VAL A 242 11.71 3.15 -0.16
C VAL A 242 12.10 2.84 -1.60
N CYS A 243 13.38 2.60 -1.89
CA CYS A 243 13.82 2.24 -3.25
C CYS A 243 13.22 0.90 -3.71
N LEU A 244 13.17 -0.10 -2.83
CA LEU A 244 12.54 -1.39 -3.12
C LEU A 244 11.04 -1.29 -3.37
N THR A 245 10.32 -0.50 -2.56
CA THR A 245 8.89 -0.24 -2.78
C THR A 245 8.68 0.50 -4.11
N ARG A 246 9.50 1.50 -4.42
CA ARG A 246 9.47 2.22 -5.70
C ARG A 246 9.71 1.30 -6.89
N MET A 247 10.67 0.37 -6.80
CA MET A 247 10.86 -0.66 -7.82
C MET A 247 9.58 -1.45 -8.05
N GLY A 248 8.87 -1.82 -6.98
CA GLY A 248 7.58 -2.48 -7.07
C GLY A 248 6.52 -1.66 -7.81
N VAL A 249 6.42 -0.36 -7.52
CA VAL A 249 5.50 0.56 -8.20
C VAL A 249 5.82 0.64 -9.69
N ILE A 250 7.09 0.88 -10.03
CA ILE A 250 7.56 0.96 -11.43
C ILE A 250 7.28 -0.37 -12.16
N SER A 251 7.58 -1.50 -11.51
CA SER A 251 7.30 -2.85 -12.03
C SER A 251 5.82 -3.08 -12.35
N SER A 252 4.93 -2.47 -11.57
CA SER A 252 3.48 -2.68 -11.67
C SER A 252 2.79 -2.01 -12.85
N MET A 253 3.43 -1.03 -13.50
CA MET A 253 2.80 -0.30 -14.61
C MET A 253 2.38 -1.22 -15.76
N THR A 254 3.14 -2.29 -16.01
CA THR A 254 2.85 -3.27 -17.06
C THR A 254 1.64 -4.15 -16.73
N TYR A 255 1.29 -4.27 -15.45
CA TYR A 255 0.14 -5.06 -15.01
C TYR A 255 -1.17 -4.51 -15.57
N TYR A 256 -1.30 -3.18 -15.68
CA TYR A 256 -2.51 -2.55 -16.21
C TYR A 256 -2.85 -3.04 -17.62
N LYS A 257 -1.85 -3.29 -18.47
CA LYS A 257 -2.06 -3.76 -19.86
C LYS A 257 -1.98 -5.27 -20.01
N TYR A 258 -1.05 -5.91 -19.31
CA TYR A 258 -0.67 -7.31 -19.57
C TYR A 258 -1.02 -8.26 -18.43
N GLY A 259 -1.51 -7.77 -17.29
CA GLY A 259 -1.79 -8.58 -16.10
C GLY A 259 -0.54 -9.16 -15.44
N LEU A 260 0.66 -8.66 -15.80
CA LEU A 260 1.94 -9.13 -15.32
C LEU A 260 2.85 -7.95 -14.95
N ASN A 261 3.56 -8.10 -13.83
CA ASN A 261 4.56 -7.14 -13.37
C ASN A 261 5.89 -7.36 -14.10
N SER A 262 6.57 -6.28 -14.46
CA SER A 262 7.86 -6.33 -15.16
C SER A 262 9.02 -6.65 -14.21
N PRO A 263 9.94 -7.58 -14.53
CA PRO A 263 11.15 -7.76 -13.74
C PRO A 263 11.97 -6.46 -13.69
N ILE A 264 12.44 -6.09 -12.49
CA ILE A 264 13.20 -4.86 -12.28
C ILE A 264 14.28 -5.06 -11.22
N THR A 265 15.45 -4.46 -11.47
CA THR A 265 16.62 -4.48 -10.59
C THR A 265 17.16 -3.06 -10.41
N GLN A 266 17.60 -2.72 -9.20
CA GLN A 266 18.33 -1.47 -8.95
C GLN A 266 19.80 -1.68 -9.28
N ILE A 267 20.37 -0.81 -10.10
CA ILE A 267 21.76 -0.89 -10.58
C ILE A 267 22.64 0.27 -10.09
N ALA A 268 22.03 1.32 -9.52
CA ALA A 268 22.74 2.40 -8.82
C ALA A 268 21.85 2.96 -7.69
N SER A 269 22.47 3.45 -6.61
CA SER A 269 21.75 3.98 -5.45
C SER A 269 22.43 5.19 -4.83
N LEU A 270 21.64 6.21 -4.53
CA LEU A 270 22.08 7.37 -3.76
C LEU A 270 22.70 6.97 -2.42
N GLN A 271 22.15 5.93 -1.77
CA GLN A 271 22.65 5.43 -0.48
C GLN A 271 24.05 4.80 -0.59
N ASN A 272 24.49 4.43 -1.80
CA ASN A 272 25.85 3.94 -2.07
C ASN A 272 26.80 5.06 -2.55
N GLY A 273 26.36 6.32 -2.55
CA GLY A 273 27.13 7.46 -3.03
C GLY A 273 27.02 7.72 -4.54
N ASP A 274 26.12 7.01 -5.24
CA ASP A 274 25.83 7.33 -6.65
C ASP A 274 25.09 8.67 -6.77
N ASN A 275 25.14 9.27 -7.96
CA ASN A 275 24.46 10.55 -8.23
C ASN A 275 22.94 10.42 -8.41
N THR A 276 22.44 9.21 -8.66
CA THR A 276 21.02 8.92 -8.92
C THR A 276 20.67 7.50 -8.49
N ASN A 277 19.39 7.25 -8.22
CA ASN A 277 18.88 5.88 -8.18
C ASN A 277 18.59 5.43 -9.61
N ARG A 278 19.18 4.31 -10.03
CA ARG A 278 19.01 3.78 -11.39
C ARG A 278 18.41 2.39 -11.37
N TYR A 279 17.45 2.15 -12.25
CA TYR A 279 16.73 0.88 -12.35
C TYR A 279 16.83 0.32 -13.77
N LEU A 280 17.02 -0.99 -13.86
CA LEU A 280 16.98 -1.78 -15.08
C LEU A 280 15.69 -2.59 -15.09
N MET A 281 14.82 -2.31 -16.06
CA MET A 281 13.58 -3.05 -16.30
C MET A 281 13.72 -3.98 -17.50
N ASP A 282 13.25 -5.22 -17.38
CA ASP A 282 13.21 -6.21 -18.47
C ASP A 282 11.81 -6.30 -19.10
N MET A 283 11.70 -5.90 -20.37
CA MET A 283 10.47 -5.94 -21.15
C MET A 283 10.28 -7.25 -21.93
N THR A 284 11.22 -8.19 -21.86
CA THR A 284 11.20 -9.46 -22.61
C THR A 284 9.88 -10.22 -22.45
N PRO A 285 9.27 -10.35 -21.24
CA PRO A 285 8.02 -11.09 -21.06
C PRO A 285 6.83 -10.55 -21.89
N PHE A 286 6.86 -9.28 -22.29
CA PHE A 286 5.72 -8.61 -22.94
C PHE A 286 5.82 -8.58 -24.47
N LYS A 287 7.03 -8.76 -25.02
CA LYS A 287 7.28 -8.73 -26.46
C LYS A 287 6.57 -9.87 -27.22
N SER A 288 6.46 -11.04 -26.60
CA SER A 288 5.73 -12.18 -27.15
C SER A 288 4.21 -11.97 -27.11
N LEU A 289 3.70 -11.37 -26.03
CA LEU A 289 2.28 -11.10 -25.83
C LEU A 289 1.72 -10.10 -26.86
N GLY A 290 2.51 -9.09 -27.24
CA GLY A 290 2.13 -8.12 -28.26
C GLY A 290 2.05 -8.69 -29.70
N ARG A 291 2.68 -9.85 -29.97
CA ARG A 291 2.64 -10.51 -31.29
C ARG A 291 1.42 -11.43 -31.43
N ALA A 292 1.04 -12.13 -30.37
CA ALA A 292 -0.09 -13.06 -30.37
C ALA A 292 -1.46 -12.38 -30.59
N SER A 293 -1.61 -11.11 -30.20
CA SER A 293 -2.82 -10.34 -30.47
C SER A 293 -2.96 -9.93 -31.94
N ARG A 294 -1.85 -9.82 -32.68
CA ARG A 294 -1.85 -9.46 -34.11
C ARG A 294 -2.15 -10.65 -35.03
N SER A 295 -1.72 -11.86 -34.69
CA SER A 295 -1.99 -13.04 -35.53
C SER A 295 -3.48 -13.44 -35.55
N LYS A 296 -4.21 -13.25 -34.44
CA LYS A 296 -5.67 -13.49 -34.43
C LYS A 296 -6.50 -12.48 -35.24
N LEU A 297 -5.92 -11.34 -35.60
CA LEU A 297 -6.56 -10.30 -36.44
C LEU A 297 -6.21 -10.44 -37.93
N SER A 298 -5.17 -11.19 -38.29
CA SER A 298 -4.87 -11.52 -39.69
C SER A 298 -5.69 -12.71 -40.20
N ASP A 299 -6.12 -13.61 -39.31
CA ASP A 299 -6.89 -14.81 -39.70
C ASP A 299 -8.39 -14.54 -39.89
N SER A 300 -8.88 -13.34 -39.54
CA SER A 300 -10.29 -12.94 -39.67
C SER A 300 -10.58 -12.07 -40.91
N LYS A 301 -9.60 -11.89 -41.82
CA LYS A 301 -9.78 -11.12 -43.07
C LYS A 301 -9.91 -11.97 -44.34
N THR A 302 -10.02 -13.30 -44.24
CA THR A 302 -10.08 -14.20 -45.43
C THR A 302 -11.38 -14.98 -45.55
N ILE A 303 -12.50 -14.45 -45.03
CA ILE A 303 -13.82 -15.01 -45.29
C ILE A 303 -14.75 -13.85 -45.59
N TYR A 304 -14.69 -13.33 -46.83
CA TYR A 304 -15.75 -12.68 -47.59
C TYR A 304 -15.12 -12.22 -48.91
N GLN A 305 -15.01 -13.17 -49.84
CA GLN A 305 -15.07 -12.94 -51.29
C GLN A 305 -16.17 -13.84 -51.83
#